data_AF-A0A2S6RBK8-F1
#
_entry.id   AF-A0A2S6RBK8-F1
#
_cell.length_a   1.000
_cell.length_b   1.000
_cell.length_c   1.000
_cell.angle_alpha   90.00
_cell.angle_beta   90.00
_cell.angle_gamma   90.00
#
_symmetry.space_group_name_H-M   'P 1'
#
loop_
_entity.id
_entity.type
_entity.pdbx_description
1 polymer ?
#
loop_
_entity_poly.entity_id
_entity_poly.type
_entity_poly.pdbx_seq_one_letter_code
_entity_poly.pdbx_strand_id
1 'polypeptide(L)' 'MLDINREIIANIGIVIRRLRREKGITQKQLSSELGISVAYINLIENKRRDITVPLLIKV' A
#
# COMPACT_ATOMS: atom_id res chain seq x y z
N MET A 1 -3.25 19.32 -8.10
CA MET A 1 -4.23 18.50 -7.36
C MET A 1 -5.16 17.80 -8.35
N LEU A 2 -4.59 16.93 -9.18
CA LEU A 2 -5.23 16.07 -10.18
C LEU A 2 -4.18 14.98 -10.41
N ASP A 3 -4.33 13.76 -9.86
CA ASP A 3 -3.55 12.58 -10.30
C ASP A 3 -3.97 11.26 -9.64
N ILE A 4 -4.72 11.28 -8.52
CA ILE A 4 -5.19 10.04 -7.86
C ILE A 4 -5.93 9.12 -8.84
N ASN A 5 -6.74 9.67 -9.75
CA ASN A 5 -7.50 8.87 -10.71
C ASN A 5 -6.64 8.19 -11.79
N ARG A 6 -5.48 8.74 -12.17
CA ARG A 6 -4.52 8.01 -13.04
C ARG A 6 -3.78 6.94 -12.27
N GLU A 7 -3.55 7.17 -10.98
CA GLU A 7 -2.85 6.24 -10.13
C GLU A 7 -3.70 5.05 -9.68
N ILE A 8 -5.03 5.15 -9.69
CA ILE A 8 -5.94 4.00 -9.52
C ILE A 8 -5.95 3.11 -10.78
N ILE A 9 -5.68 3.68 -11.96
CA ILE A 9 -5.39 2.89 -13.19
C ILE A 9 -4.03 2.17 -13.02
N ALA A 10 -3.10 2.77 -12.26
CA ALA A 10 -1.93 2.06 -11.76
C ALA A 10 -2.32 1.14 -10.59
N ASN A 11 -1.62 0.02 -10.43
CA ASN A 11 -1.92 -0.94 -9.37
C ASN A 11 -1.88 -0.25 -7.99
N ILE A 12 -2.93 -0.41 -7.19
CA ILE A 12 -3.08 0.16 -5.84
C ILE A 12 -1.86 -0.05 -4.94
N GLY A 13 -1.14 -1.17 -5.08
CA GLY A 13 0.09 -1.43 -4.35
C GLY A 13 1.22 -0.43 -4.63
N ILE A 14 1.28 0.15 -5.85
CA ILE A 14 2.22 1.24 -6.16
C ILE A 14 1.85 2.48 -5.35
N VAL A 15 0.56 2.83 -5.30
CA VAL A 15 0.07 4.00 -4.57
C VAL A 15 0.43 3.88 -3.09
N ILE A 16 0.17 2.71 -2.50
CA ILE A 16 0.52 2.41 -1.11
C ILE A 16 2.02 2.56 -0.87
N ARG A 17 2.85 2.00 -1.76
CA ARG A 17 4.31 2.13 -1.68
C ARG A 17 4.77 3.58 -1.72
N ARG A 18 4.15 4.40 -2.58
CA ARG A 18 4.47 5.83 -2.71
C ARG A 18 4.11 6.58 -1.43
N LEU A 19 2.86 6.46 -0.97
CA LEU A 19 2.38 7.09 0.26
C LEU A 19 3.21 6.68 1.48
N ARG A 20 3.57 5.40 1.60
CA ARG A 20 4.45 4.91 2.68
C ARG A 20 5.82 5.59 2.66
N ARG A 21 6.41 5.77 1.47
CA ARG A 21 7.71 6.45 1.31
C ARG A 21 7.61 7.95 1.59
N GLU A 22 6.53 8.60 1.15
CA GLU A 22 6.26 10.01 1.46
C GLU A 22 6.10 10.25 2.97
N LYS A 23 5.48 9.30 3.70
CA LYS A 23 5.41 9.28 5.16
C LYS A 23 6.72 8.92 5.87
N GLY A 24 7.76 8.50 5.13
CA GLY A 24 9.06 8.13 5.70
C GLY A 24 9.07 6.84 6.54
N ILE A 25 8.05 5.99 6.46
CA ILE A 25 7.95 4.76 7.27
C ILE A 25 8.38 3.51 6.51
N THR A 26 8.88 2.51 7.23
CA THR A 26 9.27 1.20 6.70
C THR A 26 8.05 0.31 6.44
N GLN A 27 8.22 -0.75 5.63
CA GLN A 27 7.16 -1.78 5.47
C GLN A 27 6.82 -2.46 6.80
N LYS A 28 7.80 -2.59 7.71
CA LYS A 28 7.59 -3.14 9.06
C LYS A 28 6.67 -2.24 9.90
N GLN A 29 6.91 -0.92 9.88
CA GLN A 29 6.03 0.04 10.59
C GLN A 29 4.62 0.00 10.03
N LEU A 30 4.46 0.06 8.69
CA LEU A 30 3.15 -0.04 8.05
C LEU A 30 2.44 -1.36 8.40
N SER A 31 3.18 -2.47 8.43
CA SER A 31 2.63 -3.78 8.81
C SER A 31 2.11 -3.81 10.25
N SER A 32 2.81 -3.15 11.17
CA SER A 32 2.40 -3.02 12.57
C SER A 32 1.14 -2.17 12.71
N GLU A 33 1.06 -1.04 11.99
CA GLU A 33 -0.11 -0.15 11.99
C GLU A 33 -1.37 -0.86 11.47
N LEU A 34 -1.22 -1.67 10.42
CA LEU A 34 -2.32 -2.37 9.77
C LEU A 34 -2.65 -3.73 10.40
N GLY A 35 -1.83 -4.23 11.31
CA GLY A 35 -2.00 -5.55 11.93
C GLY A 35 -1.86 -6.71 10.95
N ILE A 36 -0.96 -6.61 9.97
CA ILE A 36 -0.70 -7.63 8.94
C ILE A 36 0.79 -7.96 8.84
N SER A 37 1.15 -9.01 8.10
CA SER A 37 2.55 -9.39 7.96
C SER A 37 3.32 -8.46 7.01
N VAL A 38 4.61 -8.25 7.30
CA VAL A 38 5.54 -7.51 6.41
C VAL A 38 5.58 -8.16 5.01
N ALA A 39 5.53 -9.49 4.95
CA ALA A 39 5.50 -10.24 3.70
C ALA A 39 4.28 -9.89 2.84
N TYR A 40 3.11 -9.66 3.46
CA TYR A 40 1.90 -9.28 2.73
C TYR A 40 2.00 -7.86 2.16
N ILE A 41 2.55 -6.91 2.93
CA ILE A 41 2.89 -5.57 2.41
C ILE A 41 3.84 -5.66 1.22
N ASN A 42 4.88 -6.47 1.31
CA ASN A 42 5.85 -6.65 0.23
C ASN A 42 5.19 -7.21 -1.05
N LEU A 43 4.26 -8.16 -0.93
CA LEU A 43 3.54 -8.70 -2.08
C LEU A 43 2.63 -7.65 -2.74
N ILE A 44 1.91 -6.86 -1.93
CA ILE A 44 1.05 -5.78 -2.42
C ILE A 44 1.88 -4.72 -3.13
N GLU A 45 2.93 -4.18 -2.49
CA GLU A 45 3.77 -3.11 -3.05
C GLU A 45 4.54 -3.50 -4.32
N ASN A 46 4.65 -4.81 -4.60
CA ASN A 46 5.29 -5.35 -5.81
C ASN A 46 4.30 -6.00 -6.78
N LYS A 47 2.98 -5.74 -6.63
CA LYS A 47 1.92 -6.25 -7.52
C LYS A 47 1.84 -7.77 -7.62
N ARG A 48 2.35 -8.48 -6.62
CA ARG A 48 2.29 -9.95 -6.55
C ARG A 48 0.98 -10.44 -5.93
N ARG A 49 0.24 -9.54 -5.28
CA ARG A 49 -1.05 -9.83 -4.67
C ARG A 49 -1.90 -8.58 -4.61
N ASP A 50 -3.21 -8.76 -4.77
CA ASP A 50 -4.18 -7.68 -4.59
C ASP A 50 -4.41 -7.40 -3.10
N ILE A 51 -4.72 -6.15 -2.81
CA ILE A 51 -5.20 -5.72 -1.50
C ILE A 51 -6.69 -6.08 -1.38
N THR A 52 -7.11 -6.54 -0.20
CA THR A 52 -8.52 -6.79 0.07
C THR A 52 -9.23 -5.47 0.41
N VAL A 53 -10.53 -5.39 0.13
CA VAL A 53 -11.34 -4.21 0.47
C VAL A 53 -11.27 -3.85 1.96
N PRO A 54 -11.40 -4.80 2.91
CA PRO A 54 -11.29 -4.47 4.34
C PRO A 54 -9.93 -3.90 4.74
N LEU A 55 -8.86 -4.33 4.07
CA LEU A 55 -7.53 -3.79 4.33
C LEU A 55 -7.35 -2.41 3.71
N LEU A 56 -7.89 -2.18 2.51
CA LEU A 56 -7.82 -0.89 1.83
C LEU A 56 -8.43 0.24 2.65
N ILE A 57 -9.50 -0.03 3.41
CA ILE A 57 -10.15 0.95 4.29
C ILE A 57 -9.23 1.39 5.45
N LYS A 58 -8.18 0.61 5.78
CA LYS A 58 -7.27 0.88 6.90
C LYS A 58 -5.99 1.63 6.49
N VAL A 59 -5.64 1.67 5.21
CA VAL A 59 -4.38 2.22 4.67
C VAL A 59 -4.47 3.74 4.54
#